data_AF-W4VAI7-F1
#
_entry.id   AF-W4VAI7-F1
#
_cell.length_a   1.000
_cell.length_b   1.000
_cell.length_c   1.000
_cell.angle_alpha   90.00
_cell.angle_beta   90.00
_cell.angle_gamma   90.00
#
_symmetry.space_group_name_H-M   'P 1'
#
loop_
_entity.id
_entity.type
_entity.pdbx_description
1 polymer ?
#
loop_
_entity_poly.entity_id
_entity_poly.type
_entity_poly.pdbx_seq_one_letter_code
_entity_poly.pdbx_strand_id
1 'polypeptide(L)'
;MSRLHDSGAIYTIGQMPGTNINENYVKGIPPATYGPTYGLHNDEGTAYIIENDNVLDIDPGVKYTINCEDFGEKHNLTILRTYATVSKMGKNPPNSKIDPPVAVPDNVWPLKQYNVCLNSGIQEEYRRLLPDSLLSTPDYVFPASCAAEAASIINIRSSGDPSNTVWFAPAGTTTFVEGATMTKAAGNATSIIAPYTAGTYKLYILNSQGVKIGESKAILRVSGSANPPSDEPQLAFTRIEAESYSGQSGIRTEDCSEGGMDVGYIENGDYVVYKNIDFGKGAASFKARVASATSGGSIELRIDSIDGPVVGTCPVASTGGWQEWVDAECEVNTLKGVHDLYLKFTGGEGYLFNINWFTFVEGNNDEHLGDLNGDGKVNSTDLQILKKHLLRITLLTEKNLSNADVNKDGKVDSSDFSLLKRYILRTIPGF
;
A
#
# COMPACT_ATOMS: atom_id res chain seq x y z
N MET A 1 33.70 -1.15 -41.08
CA MET A 1 32.27 -0.87 -40.83
C MET A 1 32.04 0.59 -41.16
N SER A 2 31.23 0.88 -42.19
CA SER A 2 30.82 2.26 -42.48
C SER A 2 29.71 2.63 -41.50
N ARG A 3 29.93 3.65 -40.67
CA ARG A 3 28.90 4.21 -39.79
C ARG A 3 28.05 5.16 -40.64
N LEU A 4 26.73 5.12 -40.49
CA LEU A 4 25.86 6.16 -41.06
C LEU A 4 26.35 7.53 -40.55
N HIS A 5 26.22 8.56 -41.40
CA HIS A 5 26.69 9.90 -41.07
C HIS A 5 25.96 10.48 -39.85
N ASP A 6 24.75 10.02 -39.59
CA ASP A 6 23.90 10.33 -38.44
C ASP A 6 23.14 9.08 -37.96
N SER A 7 22.58 9.14 -36.76
CA SER A 7 21.85 8.01 -36.16
C SER A 7 20.89 8.44 -35.05
N GLY A 8 19.84 7.65 -34.83
CA GLY A 8 18.88 7.82 -33.73
C GLY A 8 18.57 6.49 -33.04
N ALA A 9 18.16 6.54 -31.78
CA ALA A 9 17.52 5.42 -31.08
C ALA A 9 16.26 4.94 -31.80
N ILE A 10 15.46 5.90 -32.25
CA ILE A 10 14.34 5.70 -33.16
C ILE A 10 14.63 6.57 -34.37
N TYR A 11 14.64 5.96 -35.56
CA TYR A 11 14.96 6.64 -36.82
C TYR A 11 13.81 6.45 -37.79
N THR A 12 13.33 7.55 -38.37
CA THR A 12 12.25 7.55 -39.36
C THR A 12 12.65 8.36 -40.59
N ILE A 13 12.10 8.03 -41.75
CA ILE A 13 12.37 8.70 -43.02
C ILE A 13 11.14 8.61 -43.92
N GLY A 14 10.82 9.69 -44.64
CA GLY A 14 9.67 9.74 -45.55
C GLY A 14 8.29 9.78 -44.87
N GLN A 15 7.24 9.81 -45.68
CA GLN A 15 5.87 10.01 -45.19
C GLN A 15 5.23 8.67 -44.82
N MET A 16 4.75 8.54 -43.58
CA MET A 16 4.15 7.31 -43.08
C MET A 16 2.84 7.58 -42.31
N PRO A 17 1.73 7.92 -43.01
CA PRO A 17 0.46 8.19 -42.36
C PRO A 17 -0.04 7.00 -41.55
N GLY A 18 -0.44 7.25 -40.30
CA GLY A 18 -0.98 6.23 -39.40
C GLY A 18 0.07 5.50 -38.56
N THR A 19 1.36 5.83 -38.70
CA THR A 19 2.43 5.26 -37.89
C THR A 19 2.39 5.78 -36.46
N ASN A 20 2.47 4.85 -35.51
CA ASN A 20 2.43 5.14 -34.09
C ASN A 20 3.59 4.41 -33.37
N ILE A 21 4.54 5.17 -32.83
CA ILE A 21 5.77 4.69 -32.20
C ILE A 21 5.73 5.12 -30.73
N ASN A 22 5.00 4.35 -29.92
CA ASN A 22 4.76 4.71 -28.52
C ASN A 22 5.34 3.70 -27.56
N GLU A 23 5.60 4.17 -26.33
CA GLU A 23 5.97 3.33 -25.19
C GLU A 23 7.19 2.44 -25.47
N ASN A 24 8.18 2.99 -26.17
CA ASN A 24 9.44 2.31 -26.43
C ASN A 24 10.45 2.66 -25.34
N TYR A 25 11.24 1.68 -24.92
CA TYR A 25 12.44 1.91 -24.13
C TYR A 25 13.68 1.61 -24.98
N VAL A 26 14.56 2.61 -25.11
CA VAL A 26 15.86 2.42 -25.77
C VAL A 26 16.98 2.76 -24.80
N LYS A 27 17.93 1.83 -24.66
CA LYS A 27 19.07 1.94 -23.76
C LYS A 27 20.38 1.89 -24.51
N GLY A 28 21.27 2.85 -24.21
CA GLY A 28 22.67 2.79 -24.63
C GLY A 28 22.99 3.49 -25.93
N ILE A 29 22.33 4.62 -26.24
CA ILE A 29 22.76 5.47 -27.36
C ILE A 29 24.05 6.20 -26.96
N PRO A 30 25.17 5.99 -27.69
CA PRO A 30 26.46 6.55 -27.32
C PRO A 30 26.59 8.04 -27.65
N PRO A 31 27.61 8.73 -27.11
CA PRO A 31 27.89 10.12 -27.46
C PRO A 31 28.25 10.27 -28.94
N ALA A 32 28.09 11.49 -29.45
CA ALA A 32 28.47 11.84 -30.81
C ALA A 32 30.01 11.90 -30.93
N THR A 33 30.63 10.83 -31.42
CA THR A 33 32.09 10.75 -31.66
C THR A 33 32.49 10.99 -33.11
N TYR A 34 31.61 10.62 -34.05
CA TYR A 34 31.74 10.88 -35.49
C TYR A 34 30.33 10.92 -36.06
N GLY A 35 29.93 12.08 -36.60
CA GLY A 35 28.53 12.34 -36.93
C GLY A 35 27.65 12.53 -35.70
N PRO A 36 26.47 13.15 -35.83
CA PRO A 36 25.58 13.32 -34.69
C PRO A 36 24.86 12.02 -34.32
N THR A 37 24.75 11.77 -33.02
CA THR A 37 23.87 10.75 -32.44
C THR A 37 22.68 11.42 -31.77
N TYR A 38 21.50 10.84 -31.93
CA TYR A 38 20.24 11.39 -31.45
C TYR A 38 19.43 10.36 -30.65
N GLY A 39 18.49 10.84 -29.84
CA GLY A 39 17.44 9.98 -29.26
C GLY A 39 16.40 9.61 -30.33
N LEU A 40 15.41 10.46 -30.54
CA LEU A 40 14.51 10.39 -31.70
C LEU A 40 15.17 11.15 -32.86
N HIS A 41 15.26 10.53 -34.03
CA HIS A 41 15.73 11.17 -35.26
C HIS A 41 14.69 11.00 -36.35
N ASN A 42 13.85 12.02 -36.51
CA ASN A 42 12.94 12.13 -37.63
C ASN A 42 13.72 12.75 -38.79
N ASP A 43 14.05 11.93 -39.78
CA ASP A 43 14.90 12.32 -40.89
C ASP A 43 14.11 12.74 -42.13
N GLU A 44 14.78 13.00 -43.26
CA GLU A 44 14.16 13.69 -44.40
C GLU A 44 12.82 13.09 -44.85
N GLY A 45 11.86 13.97 -45.10
CA GLY A 45 10.50 13.65 -45.52
C GLY A 45 9.60 13.08 -44.43
N THR A 46 10.08 12.96 -43.19
CA THR A 46 9.29 12.42 -42.07
C THR A 46 8.04 13.26 -41.81
N ALA A 47 6.87 12.65 -42.00
CA ALA A 47 5.60 13.29 -41.73
C ALA A 47 4.48 12.31 -41.34
N TYR A 48 3.50 12.84 -40.61
CA TYR A 48 2.29 12.11 -40.15
C TYR A 48 2.56 10.96 -39.17
N ILE A 49 3.60 11.11 -38.33
CA ILE A 49 4.01 10.13 -37.32
C ILE A 49 3.65 10.63 -35.92
N ILE A 50 3.21 9.69 -35.08
CA ILE A 50 2.99 9.89 -33.64
C ILE A 50 4.09 9.14 -32.88
N GLU A 51 4.80 9.81 -31.98
CA GLU A 51 5.85 9.24 -31.13
C GLU A 51 5.68 9.67 -29.66
N ASN A 52 4.90 8.92 -28.88
CA ASN A 52 4.53 9.29 -27.53
C ASN A 52 5.12 8.37 -26.46
N ASP A 53 5.31 8.90 -25.25
CA ASP A 53 5.60 8.10 -24.05
C ASP A 53 6.87 7.23 -24.15
N ASN A 54 7.81 7.60 -25.04
CA ASN A 54 9.08 6.92 -25.22
C ASN A 54 10.06 7.26 -24.08
N VAL A 55 10.86 6.27 -23.66
CA VAL A 55 11.87 6.39 -22.60
C VAL A 55 13.26 6.12 -23.19
N LEU A 56 14.15 7.09 -23.07
CA LEU A 56 15.47 7.09 -23.72
C LEU A 56 16.59 7.19 -22.67
N ASP A 57 17.22 6.05 -22.34
CA ASP A 57 18.45 5.99 -21.54
C ASP A 57 19.67 6.18 -22.45
N ILE A 58 20.03 7.45 -22.67
CA ILE A 58 21.00 7.87 -23.68
C ILE A 58 22.17 8.65 -23.07
N ASP A 59 23.31 8.64 -23.75
CA ASP A 59 24.49 9.31 -23.23
C ASP A 59 24.32 10.85 -23.23
N PRO A 60 24.76 11.58 -22.20
CA PRO A 60 24.68 13.04 -22.18
C PRO A 60 25.40 13.75 -23.33
N GLY A 61 26.34 13.07 -24.01
CA GLY A 61 27.06 13.54 -25.18
C GLY A 61 26.34 13.36 -26.52
N VAL A 62 25.08 12.90 -26.56
CA VAL A 62 24.26 12.97 -27.79
C VAL A 62 24.08 14.43 -28.25
N LYS A 63 23.86 14.65 -29.55
CA LYS A 63 23.63 16.00 -30.08
C LYS A 63 22.25 16.52 -29.66
N TYR A 64 21.20 15.74 -29.91
CA TYR A 64 19.83 16.04 -29.48
C TYR A 64 19.12 14.77 -28.98
N THR A 65 18.27 14.93 -27.97
CA THR A 65 17.31 13.91 -27.54
C THR A 65 16.22 13.73 -28.57
N ILE A 66 15.72 14.82 -29.14
CA ILE A 66 14.77 14.79 -30.25
C ILE A 66 15.34 15.68 -31.35
N ASN A 67 15.66 15.05 -32.47
CA ASN A 67 16.10 15.69 -33.69
C ASN A 67 15.03 15.53 -34.75
N CYS A 68 14.37 16.63 -35.08
CA CYS A 68 13.50 16.70 -36.25
C CYS A 68 14.11 17.65 -37.28
N GLU A 69 14.78 18.74 -36.87
CA GLU A 69 15.26 19.82 -37.74
C GLU A 69 14.12 20.40 -38.63
N ASP A 70 14.37 21.52 -39.31
CA ASP A 70 13.40 22.16 -40.23
C ASP A 70 13.89 22.13 -41.69
N PHE A 71 14.54 21.02 -42.05
CA PHE A 71 15.09 20.77 -43.39
C PHE A 71 14.52 19.46 -43.94
N GLY A 72 14.35 19.35 -45.26
CA GLY A 72 13.92 18.11 -45.90
C GLY A 72 12.43 17.81 -45.75
N GLU A 73 11.55 18.82 -45.77
CA GLU A 73 10.08 18.66 -45.87
C GLU A 73 9.41 17.85 -44.73
N LYS A 74 9.97 17.90 -43.52
CA LYS A 74 9.33 17.33 -42.33
C LYS A 74 8.16 18.17 -41.86
N HIS A 75 7.06 17.54 -41.46
CA HIS A 75 5.88 18.24 -40.93
C HIS A 75 4.89 17.27 -40.24
N ASN A 76 3.87 17.81 -39.57
CA ASN A 76 2.76 17.03 -39.00
C ASN A 76 3.21 15.86 -38.08
N LEU A 77 4.22 16.11 -37.25
CA LEU A 77 4.66 15.18 -36.21
C LEU A 77 3.91 15.45 -34.90
N THR A 78 3.60 14.38 -34.15
CA THR A 78 3.09 14.49 -32.78
C THR A 78 4.01 13.71 -31.86
N ILE A 79 4.85 14.42 -31.11
CA ILE A 79 5.84 13.81 -30.21
C ILE A 79 5.60 14.34 -28.81
N LEU A 80 5.02 13.52 -27.93
CA LEU A 80 4.59 13.96 -26.61
C LEU A 80 5.19 13.08 -25.52
N ARG A 81 5.49 13.68 -24.37
CA ARG A 81 5.90 12.96 -23.16
C ARG A 81 7.10 12.02 -23.38
N THR A 82 8.09 12.43 -24.15
CA THR A 82 9.37 11.72 -24.24
C THR A 82 10.16 11.94 -22.96
N TYR A 83 10.53 10.87 -22.27
CA TYR A 83 11.41 10.89 -21.11
C TYR A 83 12.82 10.48 -21.52
N ALA A 84 13.82 11.20 -21.05
CA ALA A 84 15.20 10.91 -21.43
C ALA A 84 16.18 11.38 -20.37
N THR A 85 17.38 10.79 -20.35
CA THR A 85 18.48 11.22 -19.47
C THR A 85 18.97 12.65 -19.76
N VAL A 86 18.73 13.16 -20.96
CA VAL A 86 18.98 14.56 -21.34
C VAL A 86 17.81 15.11 -22.14
N SER A 87 17.63 16.43 -22.15
CA SER A 87 16.51 17.11 -22.81
C SER A 87 16.94 18.02 -23.97
N LYS A 88 18.01 17.66 -24.69
CA LYS A 88 18.52 18.46 -25.80
C LYS A 88 17.52 18.43 -26.97
N MET A 89 17.13 19.59 -27.47
CA MET A 89 16.07 19.70 -28.49
C MET A 89 16.59 20.33 -29.78
N GLY A 90 16.25 19.71 -30.92
CA GLY A 90 16.44 20.30 -32.26
C GLY A 90 15.36 21.33 -32.59
N LYS A 91 15.27 21.74 -33.86
CA LYS A 91 14.20 22.64 -34.32
C LYS A 91 12.92 21.86 -34.64
N ASN A 92 11.76 22.42 -34.27
CA ASN A 92 10.47 21.82 -34.58
C ASN A 92 10.10 22.06 -36.05
N PRO A 93 9.64 21.02 -36.78
CA PRO A 93 9.11 21.17 -38.12
C PRO A 93 7.70 21.80 -38.13
N PRO A 94 7.25 22.37 -39.26
CA PRO A 94 5.92 22.94 -39.41
C PRO A 94 4.78 21.97 -39.06
N ASN A 95 3.63 22.52 -38.68
CA ASN A 95 2.39 21.78 -38.39
C ASN A 95 2.55 20.64 -37.36
N SER A 96 3.59 20.67 -36.53
CA SER A 96 3.92 19.61 -35.59
C SER A 96 3.66 20.05 -34.15
N LYS A 97 3.28 19.09 -33.30
CA LYS A 97 3.10 19.26 -31.87
C LYS A 97 4.14 18.43 -31.14
N ILE A 98 5.17 19.09 -30.61
CA ILE A 98 6.31 18.42 -29.96
C ILE A 98 6.55 19.03 -28.58
N ASP A 99 6.46 18.19 -27.55
CA ASP A 99 6.82 18.58 -26.19
C ASP A 99 8.36 18.53 -26.03
N PRO A 100 8.97 19.47 -25.27
CA PRO A 100 10.34 19.29 -24.82
C PRO A 100 10.49 17.97 -24.04
N PRO A 101 11.61 17.24 -24.19
CA PRO A 101 11.81 16.01 -23.44
C PRO A 101 11.84 16.26 -21.93
N VAL A 102 11.22 15.37 -21.17
CA VAL A 102 11.29 15.36 -19.70
C VAL A 102 12.62 14.72 -19.28
N ALA A 103 13.51 15.53 -18.71
CA ALA A 103 14.84 15.08 -18.29
C ALA A 103 14.78 14.26 -16.99
N VAL A 104 15.41 13.07 -16.99
CA VAL A 104 15.64 12.19 -15.84
C VAL A 104 17.14 11.85 -15.79
N PRO A 105 18.00 12.78 -15.33
CA PRO A 105 19.45 12.72 -15.59
C PRO A 105 20.19 11.54 -14.98
N ASP A 106 19.64 10.93 -13.95
CA ASP A 106 20.22 9.82 -13.22
C ASP A 106 19.61 8.46 -13.60
N ASN A 107 18.79 8.42 -14.66
CA ASN A 107 18.06 7.26 -15.17
C ASN A 107 17.18 6.50 -14.17
N VAL A 108 16.80 7.13 -13.05
CA VAL A 108 15.84 6.58 -12.09
C VAL A 108 14.44 7.03 -12.48
N TRP A 109 13.77 6.22 -13.29
CA TRP A 109 12.51 6.59 -13.95
C TRP A 109 11.34 6.65 -12.96
N PRO A 110 10.42 7.63 -13.08
CA PRO A 110 9.16 7.57 -12.38
C PRO A 110 8.43 6.25 -12.68
N LEU A 111 7.67 5.72 -11.71
CA LEU A 111 7.04 4.41 -11.79
C LEU A 111 6.29 4.14 -13.11
N LYS A 112 5.59 5.15 -13.66
CA LYS A 112 4.90 5.04 -14.95
C LYS A 112 5.87 4.74 -16.10
N GLN A 113 6.99 5.45 -16.20
CA GLN A 113 8.00 5.25 -17.23
C GLN A 113 8.83 3.99 -16.99
N TYR A 114 9.08 3.63 -15.73
CA TYR A 114 9.65 2.31 -15.42
C TYR A 114 8.80 1.17 -15.98
N ASN A 115 7.46 1.26 -15.92
CA ASN A 115 6.58 0.25 -16.52
C ASN A 115 6.73 0.15 -18.05
N VAL A 116 7.04 1.26 -18.75
CA VAL A 116 7.39 1.22 -20.18
C VAL A 116 8.68 0.42 -20.40
N CYS A 117 9.70 0.66 -19.56
CA CYS A 117 10.94 -0.13 -19.57
C CYS A 117 10.68 -1.62 -19.28
N LEU A 118 9.82 -1.92 -18.31
CA LEU A 118 9.44 -3.27 -17.91
C LEU A 118 8.69 -4.03 -19.02
N ASN A 119 7.89 -3.33 -19.82
CA ASN A 119 7.12 -3.94 -20.91
C ASN A 119 7.94 -4.07 -22.21
N SER A 120 9.13 -3.49 -22.26
CA SER A 120 10.03 -3.52 -23.42
C SER A 120 10.99 -4.71 -23.42
N GLY A 121 11.46 -5.15 -24.59
CA GLY A 121 12.45 -6.21 -24.69
C GLY A 121 11.85 -7.61 -24.84
N ILE A 122 12.59 -8.65 -24.44
CA ILE A 122 12.18 -10.03 -24.71
C ILE A 122 11.01 -10.44 -23.81
N GLN A 123 10.01 -11.09 -24.40
CA GLN A 123 8.89 -11.69 -23.67
C GLN A 123 9.34 -13.01 -23.00
N GLU A 124 8.66 -13.40 -21.92
CA GLU A 124 9.02 -14.57 -21.11
C GLU A 124 9.13 -15.85 -21.93
N GLU A 125 8.20 -16.07 -22.87
CA GLU A 125 8.19 -17.26 -23.75
C GLU A 125 9.46 -17.39 -24.63
N TYR A 126 10.17 -16.28 -24.86
CA TYR A 126 11.42 -16.25 -25.62
C TYR A 126 12.64 -16.03 -24.74
N ARG A 127 12.50 -15.86 -23.42
CA ARG A 127 13.62 -15.54 -22.51
C ARG A 127 14.79 -16.51 -22.64
N ARG A 128 14.52 -17.79 -22.86
CA ARG A 128 15.52 -18.85 -23.09
C ARG A 128 16.49 -18.59 -24.27
N LEU A 129 16.17 -17.64 -25.15
CA LEU A 129 17.02 -17.23 -26.27
C LEU A 129 18.14 -16.26 -25.84
N LEU A 130 18.02 -15.62 -24.67
CA LEU A 130 19.05 -14.76 -24.11
C LEU A 130 19.89 -15.55 -23.09
N PRO A 131 21.23 -15.65 -23.29
CA PRO A 131 22.08 -16.23 -22.27
C PRO A 131 22.20 -15.29 -21.06
N ASP A 132 22.33 -15.87 -19.86
CA ASP A 132 22.51 -15.10 -18.60
C ASP A 132 23.71 -14.14 -18.64
N SER A 133 24.73 -14.45 -19.45
CA SER A 133 25.90 -13.58 -19.66
C SER A 133 25.57 -12.26 -20.35
N LEU A 134 24.49 -12.22 -21.14
CA LEU A 134 24.02 -11.04 -21.83
C LEU A 134 22.99 -10.27 -20.98
N LEU A 135 22.03 -10.99 -20.40
CA LEU A 135 21.01 -10.43 -19.52
C LEU A 135 20.81 -11.36 -18.33
N SER A 136 21.31 -10.94 -17.17
CA SER A 136 21.17 -11.73 -15.95
C SER A 136 19.70 -11.83 -15.53
N THR A 137 19.34 -12.91 -14.82
CA THR A 137 17.97 -13.08 -14.30
C THR A 137 17.49 -11.89 -13.44
N PRO A 138 18.27 -11.32 -12.50
CA PRO A 138 17.88 -10.09 -11.79
C PRO A 138 17.66 -8.87 -12.70
N ASP A 139 18.51 -8.69 -13.72
CA ASP A 139 18.36 -7.58 -14.69
C ASP A 139 17.17 -7.81 -15.64
N TYR A 140 16.74 -9.05 -15.85
CA TYR A 140 15.50 -9.33 -16.56
C TYR A 140 14.27 -9.04 -15.69
N VAL A 141 14.30 -9.43 -14.41
CA VAL A 141 13.23 -9.20 -13.43
C VAL A 141 13.01 -7.70 -13.19
N PHE A 142 14.10 -6.93 -13.11
CA PHE A 142 14.10 -5.48 -12.85
C PHE A 142 15.01 -4.74 -13.85
N PRO A 143 14.48 -4.40 -15.05
CA PRO A 143 15.29 -4.03 -16.21
C PRO A 143 15.78 -2.57 -16.24
N ALA A 144 15.20 -1.69 -15.42
CA ALA A 144 15.56 -0.28 -15.34
C ALA A 144 15.40 0.25 -13.91
N SER A 145 16.13 1.31 -13.59
CA SER A 145 15.99 1.94 -12.27
C SER A 145 14.64 2.64 -12.15
N CYS A 146 14.06 2.62 -10.95
CA CYS A 146 12.71 3.12 -10.69
C CYS A 146 12.70 4.05 -9.47
N ALA A 147 11.89 5.10 -9.50
CA ALA A 147 11.52 5.91 -8.36
C ALA A 147 10.07 5.61 -7.98
N ALA A 148 9.80 5.40 -6.69
CA ALA A 148 8.47 5.12 -6.17
C ALA A 148 8.33 5.52 -4.70
N GLU A 149 7.10 5.65 -4.21
CA GLU A 149 6.83 5.90 -2.79
C GLU A 149 6.94 4.61 -1.96
N ALA A 150 7.18 4.75 -0.66
CA ALA A 150 7.20 3.64 0.29
C ALA A 150 5.90 2.82 0.22
N ALA A 151 6.01 1.51 0.37
CA ALA A 151 4.90 0.55 0.28
C ALA A 151 4.13 0.48 -1.07
N SER A 152 4.55 1.25 -2.09
CA SER A 152 3.94 1.16 -3.42
C SER A 152 4.20 -0.20 -4.08
N ILE A 153 3.28 -0.63 -4.94
CA ILE A 153 3.44 -1.87 -5.71
C ILE A 153 4.36 -1.58 -6.91
N ILE A 154 5.46 -2.32 -7.00
CA ILE A 154 6.40 -2.27 -8.13
C ILE A 154 6.18 -3.50 -9.00
N ASN A 155 5.81 -3.30 -10.26
CA ASN A 155 5.72 -4.40 -11.22
C ASN A 155 7.13 -4.94 -11.53
N ILE A 156 7.25 -6.25 -11.62
CA ILE A 156 8.49 -6.96 -11.98
C ILE A 156 8.16 -8.09 -12.94
N ARG A 157 9.17 -8.66 -13.60
CA ARG A 157 8.98 -9.92 -14.33
C ARG A 157 9.22 -11.11 -13.39
N SER A 158 8.66 -12.26 -13.74
CA SER A 158 8.98 -13.50 -13.03
C SER A 158 10.48 -13.82 -13.14
N SER A 159 11.08 -14.41 -12.10
CA SER A 159 12.42 -15.00 -12.20
C SER A 159 12.44 -16.32 -12.98
N GLY A 160 11.28 -16.86 -13.37
CA GLY A 160 11.13 -18.12 -14.11
C GLY A 160 11.12 -19.38 -13.24
N ASP A 161 11.28 -19.25 -11.92
CA ASP A 161 11.32 -20.37 -10.98
C ASP A 161 10.55 -20.01 -9.69
N PRO A 162 9.43 -20.68 -9.39
CA PRO A 162 8.62 -20.38 -8.20
C PRO A 162 9.31 -20.74 -6.88
N SER A 163 10.36 -21.56 -6.89
CA SER A 163 11.12 -21.92 -5.70
C SER A 163 12.11 -20.83 -5.27
N ASN A 164 12.37 -19.85 -6.15
CA ASN A 164 13.16 -18.67 -5.81
C ASN A 164 12.36 -17.70 -4.94
N THR A 165 13.08 -16.77 -4.33
CA THR A 165 12.50 -15.58 -3.70
C THR A 165 13.15 -14.33 -4.28
N VAL A 166 12.34 -13.30 -4.48
CA VAL A 166 12.74 -12.00 -5.03
C VAL A 166 12.69 -10.99 -3.90
N TRP A 167 13.70 -10.13 -3.80
CA TRP A 167 13.82 -9.18 -2.70
C TRP A 167 14.19 -7.80 -3.20
N PHE A 168 13.58 -6.76 -2.64
CA PHE A 168 14.22 -5.44 -2.59
C PHE A 168 14.94 -5.31 -1.26
N ALA A 169 16.24 -5.02 -1.30
CA ALA A 169 17.07 -4.83 -0.10
C ALA A 169 18.19 -3.81 -0.37
N PRO A 170 18.80 -3.22 0.68
CA PRO A 170 19.92 -2.29 0.51
C PRO A 170 21.10 -2.93 -0.25
N ALA A 171 21.86 -2.12 -0.98
CA ALA A 171 23.06 -2.61 -1.65
C ALA A 171 24.06 -3.22 -0.66
N GLY A 172 24.66 -4.36 -1.02
CA GLY A 172 25.60 -5.09 -0.16
C GLY A 172 24.98 -6.06 0.84
N THR A 173 23.64 -6.24 0.81
CA THR A 173 22.95 -7.19 1.68
C THR A 173 23.44 -8.63 1.47
N THR A 174 23.78 -9.31 2.57
CA THR A 174 24.19 -10.72 2.61
C THR A 174 23.25 -11.59 3.45
N THR A 175 22.43 -10.98 4.30
CA THR A 175 21.42 -11.63 5.13
C THR A 175 20.08 -10.96 4.88
N PHE A 176 19.07 -11.75 4.50
CA PHE A 176 17.78 -11.25 4.05
C PHE A 176 16.72 -11.54 5.12
N VAL A 177 16.14 -10.48 5.67
CA VAL A 177 15.08 -10.54 6.68
C VAL A 177 14.05 -9.51 6.29
N GLU A 178 12.79 -9.92 6.17
CA GLU A 178 11.70 -9.02 5.80
C GLU A 178 11.46 -7.98 6.89
N GLY A 179 11.12 -6.75 6.49
CA GLY A 179 10.89 -5.64 7.41
C GLY A 179 10.88 -4.29 6.70
N ALA A 180 11.06 -3.21 7.46
CA ALA A 180 10.91 -1.84 6.95
C ALA A 180 11.84 -1.48 5.77
N THR A 181 13.00 -2.13 5.66
CA THR A 181 14.02 -1.87 4.63
C THR A 181 14.17 -3.01 3.63
N MET A 182 13.43 -4.12 3.80
CA MET A 182 13.56 -5.28 2.94
C MET A 182 12.20 -5.92 2.72
N THR A 183 11.77 -6.00 1.46
CA THR A 183 10.50 -6.61 1.08
C THR A 183 10.76 -7.82 0.20
N LYS A 184 9.83 -8.78 0.22
CA LYS A 184 9.96 -10.06 -0.47
C LYS A 184 8.76 -10.34 -1.37
N ALA A 185 9.00 -11.09 -2.44
CA ALA A 185 7.99 -11.75 -3.25
C ALA A 185 8.44 -13.16 -3.65
N ALA A 186 7.49 -13.99 -4.10
CA ALA A 186 7.78 -15.29 -4.69
C ALA A 186 8.56 -15.14 -6.02
N GLY A 187 9.34 -16.15 -6.40
CA GLY A 187 10.10 -16.15 -7.66
C GLY A 187 9.25 -16.04 -8.92
N ASN A 188 8.00 -16.49 -8.87
CA ASN A 188 7.03 -16.34 -9.95
C ASN A 188 6.13 -15.10 -9.84
N ALA A 189 6.35 -14.23 -8.86
CA ALA A 189 5.58 -13.00 -8.72
C ALA A 189 5.85 -12.03 -9.88
N THR A 190 4.82 -11.29 -10.26
CA THR A 190 4.88 -10.21 -11.27
C THR A 190 4.85 -8.82 -10.62
N SER A 191 4.86 -8.76 -9.29
CA SER A 191 4.93 -7.53 -8.51
C SER A 191 5.56 -7.79 -7.15
N ILE A 192 6.12 -6.74 -6.55
CA ILE A 192 6.69 -6.74 -5.21
C ILE A 192 6.44 -5.36 -4.57
N ILE A 193 6.23 -5.33 -3.26
CA ILE A 193 6.03 -4.08 -2.52
C ILE A 193 7.38 -3.34 -2.39
N ALA A 194 7.42 -2.03 -2.61
CA ALA A 194 8.59 -1.21 -2.34
C ALA A 194 8.87 -1.18 -0.82
N PRO A 195 10.14 -1.18 -0.39
CA PRO A 195 10.49 -1.02 1.02
C PRO A 195 9.76 0.16 1.68
N TYR A 196 9.48 0.01 2.98
CA TYR A 196 8.61 0.93 3.74
C TYR A 196 9.33 2.21 4.19
N THR A 197 10.63 2.33 3.91
CA THR A 197 11.44 3.47 4.31
C THR A 197 12.13 4.08 3.10
N ALA A 198 12.30 5.39 3.11
CA ALA A 198 13.06 6.07 2.07
C ALA A 198 14.49 5.52 1.99
N GLY A 199 14.96 5.27 0.77
CA GLY A 199 16.26 4.64 0.57
C GLY A 199 16.54 4.29 -0.87
N THR A 200 17.70 3.67 -1.10
CA THR A 200 18.08 3.10 -2.40
C THR A 200 18.31 1.61 -2.24
N TYR A 201 17.60 0.84 -3.04
CA TYR A 201 17.52 -0.61 -2.95
C TYR A 201 17.91 -1.28 -4.26
N LYS A 202 18.29 -2.55 -4.17
CA LYS A 202 18.62 -3.44 -5.27
C LYS A 202 17.66 -4.62 -5.27
N LEU A 203 17.37 -5.16 -6.45
CA LEU A 203 16.65 -6.41 -6.54
C LEU A 203 17.64 -7.57 -6.39
N TYR A 204 17.34 -8.49 -5.49
CA TYR A 204 18.07 -9.73 -5.27
C TYR A 204 17.19 -10.92 -5.58
N ILE A 205 17.82 -12.00 -6.05
CA ILE A 205 17.15 -13.29 -6.21
C ILE A 205 17.91 -14.32 -5.38
N LEU A 206 17.19 -15.06 -4.56
CA LEU A 206 17.68 -16.16 -3.76
C LEU A 206 17.04 -17.46 -4.23
N ASN A 207 17.81 -18.55 -4.23
CA ASN A 207 17.27 -19.88 -4.51
C ASN A 207 16.49 -20.45 -3.32
N SER A 208 15.94 -21.66 -3.47
CA SER A 208 15.19 -22.39 -2.43
C SER A 208 15.97 -22.68 -1.15
N GLN A 209 17.31 -22.59 -1.18
CA GLN A 209 18.19 -22.75 -0.02
C GLN A 209 18.56 -21.41 0.64
N GLY A 210 18.00 -20.29 0.17
CA GLY A 210 18.32 -18.94 0.65
C GLY A 210 19.65 -18.39 0.14
N VAL A 211 20.28 -19.03 -0.84
CA VAL A 211 21.56 -18.56 -1.40
C VAL A 211 21.29 -17.52 -2.49
N LYS A 212 21.94 -16.36 -2.38
CA LYS A 212 21.89 -15.30 -3.41
C LYS A 212 22.44 -15.84 -4.73
N ILE A 213 21.59 -15.84 -5.77
CA ILE A 213 21.98 -16.22 -7.14
C ILE A 213 22.29 -15.00 -8.02
N GLY A 214 21.84 -13.79 -7.62
CA GLY A 214 22.21 -12.56 -8.32
C GLY A 214 21.63 -11.29 -7.71
N GLU A 215 22.06 -10.15 -8.23
CA GLU A 215 21.56 -8.81 -7.91
C GLU A 215 21.39 -7.96 -9.17
N SER A 216 20.46 -7.01 -9.17
CA SER A 216 20.21 -6.12 -10.31
C SER A 216 21.25 -5.00 -10.43
N LYS A 217 21.52 -4.59 -11.68
CA LYS A 217 22.25 -3.35 -11.98
C LYS A 217 21.39 -2.12 -11.72
N ALA A 218 20.10 -2.20 -12.02
CA ALA A 218 19.12 -1.16 -11.71
C ALA A 218 18.97 -0.96 -10.20
N ILE A 219 18.51 0.23 -9.80
CA ILE A 219 18.16 0.57 -8.41
C ILE A 219 16.68 0.94 -8.28
N LEU A 220 16.09 0.67 -7.12
CA LEU A 220 14.82 1.27 -6.70
C LEU A 220 15.14 2.40 -5.72
N ARG A 221 14.75 3.63 -6.04
CA ARG A 221 14.77 4.76 -5.11
C ARG A 221 13.39 4.92 -4.50
N VAL A 222 13.31 4.80 -3.19
CA VAL A 222 12.08 4.95 -2.43
C VAL A 222 12.06 6.32 -1.74
N SER A 223 10.96 7.03 -1.86
CA SER A 223 10.61 8.23 -1.08
C SER A 223 9.54 7.91 -0.01
N GLY A 224 9.39 8.81 0.96
CA GLY A 224 8.38 8.67 2.00
C GLY A 224 8.69 7.58 3.04
N SER A 225 7.69 7.31 3.87
CA SER A 225 7.73 6.24 4.87
C SER A 225 6.33 5.68 5.06
N ALA A 226 6.25 4.37 5.23
CA ALA A 226 5.06 3.65 5.64
C ALA A 226 5.45 2.70 6.79
N ASN A 227 4.46 2.18 7.50
CA ASN A 227 4.72 1.12 8.47
C ASN A 227 4.66 -0.23 7.74
N PRO A 228 5.66 -1.11 7.89
CA PRO A 228 5.49 -2.49 7.44
C PRO A 228 4.29 -3.12 8.16
N PRO A 229 3.58 -4.07 7.53
CA PRO A 229 2.69 -4.96 8.24
C PRO A 229 3.45 -5.54 9.44
N SER A 230 2.95 -5.25 10.63
CA SER A 230 3.58 -5.65 11.89
C SER A 230 3.15 -7.05 12.27
N ASP A 231 4.11 -7.90 12.63
CA ASP A 231 3.82 -9.12 13.39
C ASP A 231 3.67 -8.84 14.90
N GLU A 232 4.11 -7.66 15.37
CA GLU A 232 3.84 -7.21 16.74
C GLU A 232 2.36 -6.81 16.85
N PRO A 233 1.65 -7.26 17.91
CA PRO A 233 0.24 -6.98 18.03
C PRO A 233 -0.07 -5.48 18.13
N GLN A 234 -0.93 -4.96 17.26
CA GLN A 234 -1.41 -3.58 17.32
C GLN A 234 -2.63 -3.49 18.22
N LEU A 235 -2.61 -2.62 19.22
CA LEU A 235 -3.76 -2.44 20.12
C LEU A 235 -5.01 -1.99 19.35
N ALA A 236 -6.13 -2.68 19.57
CA ALA A 236 -7.42 -2.37 18.97
C ALA A 236 -8.02 -1.03 19.43
N PHE A 237 -7.52 -0.49 20.55
CA PHE A 237 -8.09 0.64 21.28
C PHE A 237 -7.49 2.00 20.92
N THR A 238 -6.67 2.04 19.88
CA THR A 238 -6.20 3.28 19.25
C THR A 238 -6.88 3.47 17.89
N ARG A 239 -6.77 4.67 17.32
CA ARG A 239 -7.20 4.92 15.94
C ARG A 239 -6.33 4.07 15.00
N ILE A 240 -6.98 3.26 14.17
CA ILE A 240 -6.37 2.47 13.10
C ILE A 240 -6.87 3.06 11.77
N GLU A 241 -5.94 3.54 10.95
CA GLU A 241 -6.26 4.07 9.63
C GLU A 241 -6.77 2.95 8.72
N ALA A 242 -7.82 3.22 7.95
CA ALA A 242 -8.41 2.18 7.12
C ALA A 242 -7.45 1.73 6.01
N GLU A 243 -6.64 2.65 5.48
CA GLU A 243 -5.61 2.37 4.47
C GLU A 243 -4.41 1.59 5.01
N SER A 244 -4.29 1.37 6.32
CA SER A 244 -3.17 0.62 6.91
C SER A 244 -3.40 -0.91 6.89
N TYR A 245 -4.22 -1.42 5.98
CA TYR A 245 -4.53 -2.84 5.89
C TYR A 245 -3.30 -3.67 5.49
N SER A 246 -3.24 -4.91 5.98
CA SER A 246 -2.25 -5.93 5.61
C SER A 246 -2.61 -6.71 4.33
N GLY A 247 -3.88 -6.65 3.91
CA GLY A 247 -4.38 -7.25 2.69
C GLY A 247 -5.78 -6.74 2.36
N GLN A 248 -6.21 -6.87 1.09
CA GLN A 248 -7.51 -6.37 0.63
C GLN A 248 -8.04 -7.18 -0.56
N SER A 249 -9.34 -7.06 -0.83
CA SER A 249 -9.98 -7.46 -2.09
C SER A 249 -10.98 -6.40 -2.54
N GLY A 250 -10.86 -5.97 -3.80
CA GLY A 250 -11.84 -5.14 -4.52
C GLY A 250 -11.73 -3.63 -4.32
N ILE A 251 -11.09 -3.17 -3.25
CA ILE A 251 -11.07 -1.76 -2.87
C ILE A 251 -9.96 -0.94 -3.54
N ARG A 252 -10.02 0.38 -3.37
CA ARG A 252 -8.91 1.32 -3.64
C ARG A 252 -8.83 2.38 -2.55
N THR A 253 -7.67 3.00 -2.41
CA THR A 253 -7.51 4.18 -1.55
C THR A 253 -7.59 5.47 -2.37
N GLU A 254 -8.12 6.53 -1.75
CA GLU A 254 -8.18 7.89 -2.31
C GLU A 254 -7.90 8.96 -1.25
N ASP A 255 -7.73 10.22 -1.67
CA ASP A 255 -7.46 11.33 -0.75
C ASP A 255 -8.69 11.63 0.13
N CYS A 256 -8.48 11.63 1.45
CA CYS A 256 -9.53 11.94 2.42
C CYS A 256 -9.60 13.43 2.71
N SER A 257 -10.80 14.01 2.67
CA SER A 257 -11.05 15.43 3.00
C SER A 257 -10.77 15.79 4.46
N GLU A 258 -10.76 14.82 5.37
CA GLU A 258 -10.32 15.00 6.77
C GLU A 258 -8.80 14.84 6.94
N GLY A 259 -8.06 14.66 5.85
CA GLY A 259 -6.62 14.42 5.81
C GLY A 259 -6.27 12.93 5.83
N GLY A 260 -5.14 12.58 5.20
CA GLY A 260 -4.75 11.18 5.00
C GLY A 260 -5.41 10.58 3.76
N MET A 261 -5.58 9.26 3.75
CA MET A 261 -6.35 8.55 2.73
C MET A 261 -7.60 7.92 3.34
N ASP A 262 -8.55 7.54 2.49
CA ASP A 262 -9.65 6.68 2.87
C ASP A 262 -9.72 5.45 1.95
N VAL A 263 -10.32 4.36 2.44
CA VAL A 263 -10.65 3.20 1.63
C VAL A 263 -12.03 3.43 1.01
N GLY A 264 -12.07 3.46 -0.32
CA GLY A 264 -13.26 3.69 -1.12
C GLY A 264 -13.41 2.66 -2.25
N TYR A 265 -14.33 2.95 -3.18
CA TYR A 265 -14.71 2.04 -4.27
C TYR A 265 -15.22 0.68 -3.77
N ILE A 266 -15.75 0.65 -2.55
CA ILE A 266 -16.19 -0.57 -1.86
C ILE A 266 -17.50 -1.07 -2.48
N GLU A 267 -17.50 -2.30 -2.96
CA GLU A 267 -18.69 -3.03 -3.43
C GLU A 267 -19.04 -4.21 -2.49
N ASN A 268 -20.23 -4.79 -2.67
CA ASN A 268 -20.67 -5.91 -1.85
C ASN A 268 -19.75 -7.15 -2.03
N GLY A 269 -19.16 -7.59 -0.91
CA GLY A 269 -18.25 -8.74 -0.86
C GLY A 269 -16.78 -8.37 -0.72
N ASP A 270 -16.43 -7.10 -0.91
CA ASP A 270 -15.08 -6.58 -0.72
C ASP A 270 -14.66 -6.63 0.74
N TYR A 271 -13.36 -6.60 0.99
CA TYR A 271 -12.84 -6.61 2.35
C TYR A 271 -11.42 -6.05 2.46
N VAL A 272 -11.07 -5.65 3.69
CA VAL A 272 -9.71 -5.35 4.12
C VAL A 272 -9.34 -6.18 5.35
N VAL A 273 -8.06 -6.47 5.53
CA VAL A 273 -7.51 -7.33 6.59
C VAL A 273 -6.46 -6.57 7.38
N TYR A 274 -6.54 -6.62 8.71
CA TYR A 274 -5.53 -6.11 9.62
C TYR A 274 -5.01 -7.27 10.45
N LYS A 275 -3.72 -7.57 10.32
CA LYS A 275 -3.13 -8.71 11.04
C LYS A 275 -2.77 -8.34 12.48
N ASN A 276 -2.82 -9.34 13.36
CA ASN A 276 -2.36 -9.24 14.74
C ASN A 276 -2.97 -8.06 15.53
N ILE A 277 -4.28 -7.85 15.47
CA ILE A 277 -4.95 -6.83 16.31
C ILE A 277 -5.15 -7.39 17.73
N ASP A 278 -4.60 -6.68 18.72
CA ASP A 278 -4.70 -7.02 20.14
C ASP A 278 -5.91 -6.33 20.79
N PHE A 279 -6.93 -7.14 21.07
CA PHE A 279 -8.14 -6.76 21.81
C PHE A 279 -7.96 -6.89 23.32
N GLY A 280 -6.75 -7.16 23.81
CA GLY A 280 -6.40 -7.26 25.22
C GLY A 280 -7.38 -8.14 25.98
N LYS A 281 -8.02 -7.54 26.99
CA LYS A 281 -8.99 -8.24 27.85
C LYS A 281 -10.42 -8.24 27.31
N GLY A 282 -10.72 -7.46 26.29
CA GLY A 282 -12.04 -7.41 25.67
C GLY A 282 -12.39 -6.09 25.01
N ALA A 283 -12.92 -6.16 23.78
CA ALA A 283 -13.62 -5.05 23.14
C ALA A 283 -15.13 -5.13 23.39
N ALA A 284 -15.77 -3.99 23.65
CA ALA A 284 -17.23 -3.90 23.83
C ALA A 284 -17.96 -3.30 22.62
N SER A 285 -17.31 -2.37 21.92
CA SER A 285 -17.89 -1.77 20.72
C SER A 285 -16.83 -1.43 19.70
N PHE A 286 -17.30 -1.23 18.47
CA PHE A 286 -16.52 -0.81 17.32
C PHE A 286 -17.06 0.53 16.84
N LYS A 287 -16.16 1.39 16.40
CA LYS A 287 -16.46 2.69 15.81
C LYS A 287 -15.66 2.86 14.52
N ALA A 288 -16.30 3.27 13.45
CA ALA A 288 -15.66 3.62 12.18
C ALA A 288 -16.08 5.01 11.70
N ARG A 289 -15.12 5.76 11.17
CA ARG A 289 -15.34 7.04 10.49
C ARG A 289 -15.65 6.77 9.02
N VAL A 290 -16.90 6.98 8.63
CA VAL A 290 -17.43 6.54 7.33
C VAL A 290 -18.16 7.66 6.60
N ALA A 291 -18.20 7.58 5.28
CA ALA A 291 -18.95 8.46 4.39
C ALA A 291 -19.67 7.64 3.33
N SER A 292 -20.86 8.07 2.90
CA SER A 292 -21.64 7.39 1.86
C SER A 292 -22.55 8.38 1.15
N ALA A 293 -22.45 8.40 -0.19
CA ALA A 293 -23.38 9.10 -1.07
C ALA A 293 -24.56 8.23 -1.53
N THR A 294 -24.59 6.95 -1.13
CA THR A 294 -25.63 5.98 -1.51
C THR A 294 -26.46 5.60 -0.29
N SER A 295 -27.07 4.42 -0.28
CA SER A 295 -27.82 3.92 0.88
C SER A 295 -26.93 3.32 1.97
N GLY A 296 -25.61 3.30 1.77
CA GLY A 296 -24.66 2.68 2.68
C GLY A 296 -24.67 1.15 2.58
N GLY A 297 -24.44 0.48 3.71
CA GLY A 297 -24.31 -0.97 3.79
C GLY A 297 -23.98 -1.41 5.22
N SER A 298 -23.10 -2.40 5.37
CA SER A 298 -22.62 -2.85 6.67
C SER A 298 -21.17 -3.32 6.61
N ILE A 299 -20.50 -3.19 7.76
CA ILE A 299 -19.16 -3.73 8.00
C ILE A 299 -19.32 -4.94 8.92
N GLU A 300 -19.14 -6.14 8.39
CA GLU A 300 -19.03 -7.35 9.20
C GLU A 300 -17.62 -7.46 9.76
N LEU A 301 -17.51 -7.48 11.09
CA LEU A 301 -16.25 -7.69 11.80
C LEU A 301 -16.02 -9.19 11.94
N ARG A 302 -15.04 -9.72 11.21
CA ARG A 302 -14.71 -11.15 11.18
C ARG A 302 -13.31 -11.39 11.72
N ILE A 303 -13.11 -12.51 12.39
CA ILE A 303 -11.82 -12.87 12.99
C ILE A 303 -11.18 -14.08 12.30
N ASP A 304 -9.86 -13.99 12.14
CA ASP A 304 -8.92 -15.02 11.67
C ASP A 304 -9.08 -15.47 10.19
N SER A 305 -10.24 -15.25 9.56
CA SER A 305 -10.44 -15.48 8.12
C SER A 305 -11.68 -14.75 7.57
N ILE A 306 -11.77 -14.62 6.24
CA ILE A 306 -12.93 -14.00 5.55
C ILE A 306 -14.25 -14.77 5.75
N ASP A 307 -14.17 -16.06 6.06
CA ASP A 307 -15.30 -16.92 6.43
C ASP A 307 -15.36 -17.20 7.94
N GLY A 308 -14.53 -16.50 8.72
CA GLY A 308 -14.43 -16.66 10.16
C GLY A 308 -15.65 -16.14 10.93
N PRO A 309 -15.68 -16.37 12.25
CA PRO A 309 -16.76 -15.90 13.12
C PRO A 309 -17.00 -14.39 12.98
N VAL A 310 -18.27 -13.99 12.87
CA VAL A 310 -18.67 -12.57 12.93
C VAL A 310 -18.81 -12.17 14.39
N VAL A 311 -18.03 -11.20 14.84
CA VAL A 311 -18.02 -10.69 16.22
C VAL A 311 -18.80 -9.39 16.39
N GLY A 312 -19.16 -8.74 15.28
CA GLY A 312 -20.02 -7.56 15.23
C GLY A 312 -20.41 -7.22 13.79
N THR A 313 -21.47 -6.44 13.63
CA THR A 313 -21.92 -5.93 12.33
C THR A 313 -22.27 -4.46 12.48
N CYS A 314 -21.49 -3.59 11.84
CA CYS A 314 -21.63 -2.14 11.93
C CYS A 314 -22.47 -1.61 10.76
N PRO A 315 -23.70 -1.14 10.98
CA PRO A 315 -24.49 -0.54 9.92
C PRO A 315 -23.91 0.82 9.52
N VAL A 316 -23.78 1.06 8.22
CA VAL A 316 -23.38 2.35 7.64
C VAL A 316 -24.56 2.91 6.88
N ALA A 317 -25.02 4.10 7.27
CA ALA A 317 -26.13 4.79 6.61
C ALA A 317 -25.62 5.82 5.58
N SER A 318 -26.53 6.35 4.77
CA SER A 318 -26.25 7.51 3.91
C SER A 318 -25.83 8.72 4.74
N THR A 319 -24.78 9.40 4.29
CA THR A 319 -24.23 10.61 4.95
C THR A 319 -24.44 11.88 4.12
N GLY A 320 -24.86 11.74 2.86
CA GLY A 320 -25.07 12.85 1.93
C GLY A 320 -23.94 13.06 0.92
N GLY A 321 -22.79 12.40 1.08
CA GLY A 321 -21.68 12.48 0.12
C GLY A 321 -20.55 11.48 0.41
N TRP A 322 -19.64 11.31 -0.55
CA TRP A 322 -18.47 10.42 -0.42
C TRP A 322 -17.40 10.92 0.56
N GLN A 323 -17.52 12.18 0.98
CA GLN A 323 -16.56 12.88 1.82
C GLN A 323 -17.28 13.62 2.96
N GLU A 324 -18.53 13.23 3.27
CA GLU A 324 -19.32 13.75 4.40
C GLU A 324 -19.25 12.75 5.56
N TRP A 325 -18.34 12.98 6.51
CA TRP A 325 -17.92 11.95 7.46
C TRP A 325 -18.72 11.93 8.76
N VAL A 326 -19.17 10.74 9.16
CA VAL A 326 -19.83 10.47 10.44
C VAL A 326 -19.23 9.24 11.13
N ASP A 327 -19.48 9.10 12.43
CA ASP A 327 -19.11 7.90 13.16
C ASP A 327 -20.25 6.87 13.08
N ALA A 328 -19.96 5.67 12.57
CA ALA A 328 -20.81 4.51 12.67
C ALA A 328 -20.34 3.61 13.83
N GLU A 329 -21.28 3.11 14.63
CA GLU A 329 -20.97 2.32 15.82
C GLU A 329 -21.79 1.03 15.88
N CYS A 330 -21.20 -0.03 16.44
CA CYS A 330 -21.91 -1.26 16.79
C CYS A 330 -21.30 -1.97 18.00
N GLU A 331 -22.10 -2.84 18.61
CA GLU A 331 -21.65 -3.71 19.70
C GLU A 331 -20.75 -4.84 19.16
N VAL A 332 -19.74 -5.17 19.95
CA VAL A 332 -18.79 -6.27 19.69
C VAL A 332 -18.92 -7.27 20.81
N ASN A 333 -19.19 -8.53 20.46
CA ASN A 333 -19.41 -9.57 21.44
C ASN A 333 -18.18 -10.48 21.55
N THR A 334 -17.71 -10.68 22.79
CA THR A 334 -16.75 -11.75 23.15
C THR A 334 -15.42 -11.73 22.38
N LEU A 335 -14.90 -10.55 22.03
CA LEU A 335 -13.62 -10.41 21.32
C LEU A 335 -12.49 -10.03 22.27
N LYS A 336 -11.52 -10.93 22.48
CA LYS A 336 -10.37 -10.77 23.40
C LYS A 336 -9.10 -11.32 22.75
N GLY A 337 -7.92 -10.95 23.24
CA GLY A 337 -6.64 -11.47 22.74
C GLY A 337 -6.28 -10.95 21.35
N VAL A 338 -5.33 -11.63 20.69
CA VAL A 338 -4.77 -11.20 19.40
C VAL A 338 -5.40 -11.99 18.26
N HIS A 339 -5.93 -11.29 17.25
CA HIS A 339 -6.59 -11.89 16.08
C HIS A 339 -6.27 -11.12 14.79
N ASP A 340 -6.37 -11.80 13.64
CA ASP A 340 -6.47 -11.10 12.36
C ASP A 340 -7.92 -10.58 12.22
N LEU A 341 -8.08 -9.28 12.00
CA LEU A 341 -9.38 -8.63 11.83
C LEU A 341 -9.68 -8.42 10.35
N TYR A 342 -10.81 -8.97 9.90
CA TYR A 342 -11.37 -8.76 8.57
C TYR A 342 -12.55 -7.79 8.70
N LEU A 343 -12.50 -6.68 7.97
CA LEU A 343 -13.66 -5.82 7.74
C LEU A 343 -14.25 -6.22 6.39
N LYS A 344 -15.33 -7.01 6.42
CA LYS A 344 -16.04 -7.44 5.21
C LYS A 344 -17.21 -6.51 4.95
N PHE A 345 -17.29 -5.98 3.75
CA PHE A 345 -18.31 -5.00 3.38
C PHE A 345 -19.49 -5.70 2.70
N THR A 346 -20.70 -5.43 3.17
CA THR A 346 -21.93 -6.03 2.66
C THR A 346 -22.98 -4.96 2.37
N GLY A 347 -23.78 -5.16 1.33
CA GLY A 347 -24.75 -4.16 0.89
C GLY A 347 -25.43 -4.48 -0.43
N GLY A 348 -26.03 -3.45 -1.04
CA GLY A 348 -26.68 -3.54 -2.35
C GLY A 348 -25.69 -3.53 -3.52
N GLU A 349 -26.21 -3.31 -4.72
CA GLU A 349 -25.37 -3.15 -5.92
C GLU A 349 -24.69 -1.76 -5.97
N GLY A 350 -23.49 -1.72 -6.54
CA GLY A 350 -22.66 -0.51 -6.65
C GLY A 350 -21.89 -0.17 -5.38
N TYR A 351 -21.36 1.07 -5.34
CA TYR A 351 -20.53 1.51 -4.23
C TYR A 351 -21.32 1.74 -2.94
N LEU A 352 -20.81 1.23 -1.83
CA LEU A 352 -21.49 1.22 -0.53
C LEU A 352 -21.16 2.48 0.30
N PHE A 353 -19.90 2.65 0.67
CA PHE A 353 -19.39 3.72 1.54
C PHE A 353 -17.86 3.81 1.42
N ASN A 354 -17.28 4.89 1.94
CA ASN A 354 -15.85 5.02 2.21
C ASN A 354 -15.61 4.89 3.72
N ILE A 355 -14.42 4.45 4.12
CA ILE A 355 -13.98 4.37 5.51
C ILE A 355 -12.60 5.03 5.66
N ASN A 356 -12.49 5.99 6.57
CA ASN A 356 -11.26 6.75 6.86
C ASN A 356 -10.43 6.02 7.93
N TRP A 357 -11.01 5.78 9.10
CA TRP A 357 -10.36 5.07 10.20
C TRP A 357 -11.38 4.33 11.05
N PHE A 358 -10.90 3.45 11.93
CA PHE A 358 -11.73 2.79 12.94
C PHE A 358 -10.98 2.64 14.27
N THR A 359 -11.72 2.30 15.31
CA THR A 359 -11.19 1.94 16.62
C THR A 359 -12.17 1.04 17.36
N PHE A 360 -11.67 0.29 18.34
CA PHE A 360 -12.51 -0.41 19.30
C PHE A 360 -12.53 0.35 20.62
N VAL A 361 -13.65 0.24 21.33
CA VAL A 361 -13.75 0.69 22.70
C VAL A 361 -13.52 -0.52 23.61
N GLU A 362 -12.56 -0.38 24.53
CA GLU A 362 -12.33 -1.41 25.53
C GLU A 362 -13.61 -1.63 26.32
N GLY A 363 -14.03 -2.88 26.40
CA GLY A 363 -15.10 -3.23 27.32
C GLY A 363 -14.58 -2.98 28.72
N ASN A 364 -15.28 -2.17 29.50
CA ASN A 364 -15.11 -2.19 30.94
C ASN A 364 -15.33 -3.64 31.35
N ASN A 365 -14.23 -4.35 31.62
CA ASN A 365 -14.27 -5.68 32.19
C ASN A 365 -14.83 -5.49 33.59
N ASP A 366 -16.15 -5.52 33.69
CA ASP A 366 -16.98 -5.70 34.90
C ASP A 366 -16.65 -7.04 35.61
N GLU A 367 -15.46 -7.60 35.41
CA GLU A 367 -14.90 -8.71 36.19
C GLU A 367 -14.55 -8.31 37.63
N HIS A 368 -14.75 -7.04 38.04
CA HIS A 368 -14.48 -6.59 39.41
C HIS A 368 -15.63 -5.85 40.09
N LEU A 369 -16.83 -5.73 39.50
CA LEU A 369 -17.97 -5.20 40.25
C LEU A 369 -18.21 -6.10 41.46
N GLY A 370 -18.21 -5.51 42.65
CA GLY A 370 -18.29 -6.22 43.91
C GLY A 370 -16.98 -6.84 44.43
N ASP A 371 -15.86 -6.80 43.69
CA ASP A 371 -14.54 -7.21 44.18
C ASP A 371 -13.79 -5.98 44.72
N LEU A 372 -13.66 -5.92 46.04
CA LEU A 372 -13.14 -4.77 46.77
C LEU A 372 -11.75 -5.02 47.38
N ASN A 373 -11.23 -6.24 47.27
CA ASN A 373 -9.88 -6.59 47.70
C ASN A 373 -8.94 -6.90 46.52
N GLY A 374 -9.46 -7.00 45.30
CA GLY A 374 -8.71 -7.25 44.07
C GLY A 374 -8.23 -8.69 43.91
N ASP A 375 -8.87 -9.65 44.59
CA ASP A 375 -8.51 -11.08 44.51
C ASP A 375 -9.19 -11.83 43.34
N GLY A 376 -10.02 -11.13 42.56
CA GLY A 376 -10.76 -11.67 41.42
C GLY A 376 -12.00 -12.48 41.80
N LYS A 377 -12.43 -12.47 43.08
CA LYS A 377 -13.58 -13.22 43.58
C LYS A 377 -14.48 -12.36 44.46
N VAL A 378 -15.71 -12.13 44.01
CA VAL A 378 -16.73 -11.49 44.84
C VAL A 378 -17.25 -12.43 45.92
N ASN A 379 -16.88 -12.18 47.18
CA ASN A 379 -17.19 -13.05 48.31
C ASN A 379 -17.44 -12.28 49.63
N SER A 380 -17.52 -13.00 50.75
CA SER A 380 -17.82 -12.41 52.06
C SER A 380 -16.78 -11.39 52.54
N THR A 381 -15.55 -11.46 52.01
CA THR A 381 -14.47 -10.51 52.29
C THR A 381 -14.81 -9.13 51.72
N ASP A 382 -15.30 -9.07 50.48
CA ASP A 382 -15.71 -7.82 49.82
C ASP A 382 -16.90 -7.18 50.53
N LEU A 383 -17.87 -8.01 50.92
CA LEU A 383 -19.02 -7.56 51.69
C LEU A 383 -18.59 -6.93 53.03
N GLN A 384 -17.54 -7.46 53.69
CA GLN A 384 -16.99 -6.86 54.91
C GLN A 384 -16.27 -5.53 54.63
N ILE A 385 -15.57 -5.41 53.50
CA ILE A 385 -14.90 -4.18 53.10
C ILE A 385 -15.93 -3.08 52.80
N LEU A 386 -16.97 -3.40 52.03
CA LEU A 386 -18.08 -2.48 51.76
C LEU A 386 -18.76 -2.05 53.07
N LYS A 387 -19.00 -2.98 53.99
CA LYS A 387 -19.55 -2.66 55.31
C LYS A 387 -18.67 -1.68 56.09
N LYS A 388 -17.35 -1.87 56.08
CA LYS A 388 -16.41 -0.97 56.77
C LYS A 388 -16.39 0.42 56.13
N HIS A 389 -16.56 0.51 54.81
CA HIS A 389 -16.70 1.77 54.09
C HIS A 389 -17.96 2.53 54.50
N LEU A 390 -19.12 1.87 54.47
CA LEU A 390 -20.39 2.46 54.86
C LEU A 390 -20.41 2.91 56.33
N LEU A 391 -19.70 2.18 57.20
CA LEU A 391 -19.52 2.54 58.62
C LEU A 391 -18.42 3.58 58.87
N ARG A 392 -17.74 4.07 57.82
CA ARG A 392 -16.60 5.01 57.89
C ARG A 392 -15.43 4.51 58.77
N ILE A 393 -15.26 3.20 58.87
CA ILE A 393 -14.13 2.57 59.58
C ILE A 393 -12.90 2.53 58.68
N THR A 394 -13.10 2.23 57.39
CA THR A 394 -12.04 2.21 56.37
C THR A 394 -12.66 2.67 55.06
N LEU A 395 -12.17 3.77 54.48
CA LEU A 395 -12.71 4.30 53.24
C LEU A 395 -12.07 3.63 52.02
N LEU A 396 -12.90 3.32 51.02
CA LEU A 396 -12.44 2.86 49.72
C LEU A 396 -11.85 4.04 48.94
N THR A 397 -10.92 3.74 48.02
CA THR A 397 -10.26 4.72 47.17
C THR A 397 -10.27 4.25 45.72
N GLU A 398 -10.29 5.21 44.79
CA GLU A 398 -10.07 4.99 43.36
C GLU A 398 -10.94 3.84 42.79
N LYS A 399 -10.29 2.82 42.21
CA LYS A 399 -10.93 1.67 41.56
C LYS A 399 -11.89 0.92 42.48
N ASN A 400 -11.60 0.83 43.78
CA ASN A 400 -12.48 0.13 44.72
C ASN A 400 -13.79 0.88 44.98
N LEU A 401 -13.81 2.21 44.79
CA LEU A 401 -15.04 2.99 44.88
C LEU A 401 -15.94 2.71 43.67
N SER A 402 -15.33 2.62 42.47
CA SER A 402 -16.03 2.25 41.24
C SER A 402 -16.55 0.80 41.27
N ASN A 403 -15.78 -0.13 41.84
CA ASN A 403 -16.20 -1.53 41.98
C ASN A 403 -17.32 -1.71 43.02
N ALA A 404 -17.43 -0.79 43.98
CA ALA A 404 -18.43 -0.85 45.04
C ALA A 404 -19.80 -0.32 44.62
N ASP A 405 -19.87 0.52 43.59
CA ASP A 405 -21.10 1.00 42.96
C ASP A 405 -21.64 -0.08 42.01
N VAL A 406 -22.24 -1.12 42.59
CA VAL A 406 -22.71 -2.30 41.85
C VAL A 406 -24.04 -2.06 41.13
N ASN A 407 -24.80 -1.02 41.51
CA ASN A 407 -26.00 -0.62 40.78
C ASN A 407 -25.76 0.50 39.75
N LYS A 408 -24.53 1.03 39.67
CA LYS A 408 -24.09 2.09 38.74
C LYS A 408 -24.90 3.39 38.89
N ASP A 409 -25.35 3.71 40.10
CA ASP A 409 -26.12 4.94 40.36
C ASP A 409 -25.23 6.17 40.70
N GLY A 410 -23.91 5.97 40.70
CA GLY A 410 -22.91 7.00 40.99
C GLY A 410 -22.66 7.20 42.49
N LYS A 411 -23.25 6.36 43.36
CA LYS A 411 -23.07 6.39 44.81
C LYS A 411 -22.67 5.01 45.31
N VAL A 412 -21.99 4.99 46.46
CA VAL A 412 -21.68 3.74 47.18
C VAL A 412 -22.43 3.76 48.49
N ASP A 413 -23.56 3.06 48.56
CA ASP A 413 -24.47 3.10 49.71
C ASP A 413 -25.06 1.74 50.10
N SER A 414 -26.13 1.76 50.91
CA SER A 414 -26.80 0.54 51.39
C SER A 414 -27.44 -0.29 50.28
N SER A 415 -27.71 0.31 49.11
CA SER A 415 -28.27 -0.33 47.94
C SER A 415 -27.25 -1.30 47.33
N ASP A 416 -26.01 -0.83 47.17
CA ASP A 416 -24.88 -1.66 46.73
C ASP A 416 -24.60 -2.82 47.68
N PHE A 417 -24.61 -2.51 48.98
CA PHE A 417 -24.43 -3.54 50.00
C PHE A 417 -25.50 -4.64 49.93
N SER A 418 -26.74 -4.25 49.64
CA SER A 418 -27.84 -5.18 49.50
C SER A 418 -27.70 -6.05 48.24
N LEU A 419 -27.26 -5.47 47.13
CA LEU A 419 -27.01 -6.20 45.88
C LEU A 419 -25.81 -7.14 46.00
N LEU A 420 -24.70 -6.66 46.54
CA LEU A 420 -23.50 -7.46 46.81
C LEU A 420 -23.82 -8.67 47.70
N LYS A 421 -24.61 -8.46 48.75
CA LYS A 421 -25.09 -9.53 49.62
C LYS A 421 -26.00 -10.53 48.86
N ARG A 422 -26.92 -10.03 48.05
CA ARG A 422 -27.84 -10.87 47.25
C ARG A 422 -27.10 -11.72 46.23
N TYR A 423 -26.05 -11.18 45.62
CA TYR A 423 -25.17 -11.88 44.69
C TYR A 423 -24.39 -13.00 45.38
N ILE A 424 -23.75 -12.70 46.53
CA ILE A 424 -23.02 -13.72 47.32
C ILE A 424 -23.96 -14.86 47.79
N LEU A 425 -25.21 -14.52 48.13
CA LEU A 425 -26.26 -15.49 48.48
C LEU A 425 -26.89 -16.20 47.27
N ARG A 426 -26.44 -15.91 46.04
CA ARG A 426 -26.94 -16.46 44.78
C ARG A 426 -28.44 -16.25 44.57
N THR A 427 -28.97 -15.16 45.10
CA THR A 427 -30.37 -14.73 44.89
C THR A 427 -30.54 -13.86 43.65
N ILE A 428 -29.42 -13.43 43.05
CA ILE A 428 -29.31 -12.78 41.73
C ILE A 428 -28.10 -13.37 40.98
N PRO A 429 -28.12 -13.44 39.64
CA PRO A 429 -27.04 -14.07 38.85
C PRO A 429 -25.86 -13.13 38.56
N GLY A 430 -26.01 -11.82 38.78
CA GLY A 430 -25.05 -10.76 38.45
C GLY A 430 -25.51 -9.41 39.00
N PHE A 431 -24.72 -8.37 38.76
CA PHE A 431 -25.01 -6.98 39.15
C PHE A 431 -25.75 -6.23 38.04
#